data_AF-A0A4Y8AUH3-F1
#
_entry.id   AF-A0A4Y8AUH3-F1
#
_cell.length_a   1.000
_cell.length_b   1.000
_cell.length_c   1.000
_cell.angle_alpha   90.00
_cell.angle_beta   90.00
_cell.angle_gamma   90.00
#
_symmetry.space_group_name_H-M   'P 1'
#
loop_
_entity.id
_entity.type
_entity.pdbx_description
1 polymer ?
#
loop_
_entity_poly.entity_id
_entity_poly.type
_entity_poly.pdbx_seq_one_letter_code
_entity_poly.pdbx_strand_id
1 'polypeptide(L)'
;MMFIQTSADLSPFEIIEKLSTIIIAACTLVLSFYIYYYQLKKDNKNLKLDWYKVIIIESKFEDFFNFFEGLNLTLIPMKNNPNLSVNDKERINTAMVNSLIELRLDFITLLLSVDDMLYQCVLTQFDELVDGITTKLSNEDLNLNDPEIYDEEISKHISQYRTQLLKIFVEFRGDNDSYKRLIKRVKDYFNW
;
A
#
# COMPACT_ATOMS: atom_id res chain seq x y z
N MET A 1 78.23 5.34 -8.05
CA MET A 1 78.23 5.70 -6.61
C MET A 1 76.80 5.51 -6.12
N MET A 2 76.51 4.32 -5.61
CA MET A 2 75.15 3.86 -5.28
C MET A 2 75.06 3.83 -3.75
N PHE A 3 74.38 4.82 -3.17
CA PHE A 3 74.06 4.82 -1.75
C PHE A 3 72.71 4.13 -1.56
N ILE A 4 72.77 2.83 -1.24
CA ILE A 4 71.66 2.15 -0.59
C ILE A 4 71.78 2.48 0.90
N GLN A 5 71.01 3.46 1.38
CA GLN A 5 70.77 3.65 2.80
C GLN A 5 69.58 2.79 3.21
N THR A 6 69.86 1.61 3.75
CA THR A 6 68.92 0.77 4.49
C THR A 6 69.19 0.92 5.98
N SER A 7 68.27 1.57 6.70
CA SER A 7 67.80 1.23 8.05
C SER A 7 67.09 2.46 8.65
N ALA A 8 65.81 2.63 8.32
CA ALA A 8 64.94 3.48 9.13
C ALA A 8 64.56 2.64 10.36
N ASP A 9 65.15 2.94 11.52
CA ASP A 9 64.69 2.40 12.80
C ASP A 9 63.28 2.96 13.05
N LEU A 10 62.27 2.18 12.68
CA LEU A 10 60.88 2.50 13.00
C LEU A 10 60.71 2.49 14.51
N SER A 11 60.18 3.59 15.05
CA SER A 11 59.79 3.63 16.46
C SER A 11 58.74 2.53 16.73
N PRO A 12 58.77 1.85 17.89
CA PRO A 12 57.77 0.81 18.21
C PRO A 12 56.32 1.30 18.09
N PHE A 13 56.12 2.60 18.29
CA PHE A 13 54.83 3.28 18.15
C PHE A 13 54.34 3.30 16.69
N GLU A 14 55.20 3.59 15.71
CA GLU A 14 54.84 3.59 14.28
C GLU A 14 54.45 2.19 13.78
N ILE A 15 55.05 1.15 14.33
CA ILE A 15 54.71 -0.24 13.99
C ILE A 15 53.29 -0.57 14.47
N ILE A 16 52.94 -0.16 15.69
CA ILE A 16 51.61 -0.37 16.27
C ILE A 16 50.55 0.42 15.49
N GLU A 17 50.86 1.65 15.11
CA GLU A 17 49.96 2.51 14.32
C GLU A 17 49.67 1.90 12.94
N LYS A 18 50.71 1.42 12.25
CA LYS A 18 50.55 0.73 10.95
C LYS A 18 49.76 -0.57 11.10
N LEU A 19 50.05 -1.37 12.12
CA LEU A 19 49.34 -2.62 12.37
C LEU A 19 47.85 -2.37 12.68
N SER A 20 47.55 -1.34 13.48
CA SER A 20 46.19 -0.93 13.81
C SER A 20 45.43 -0.46 12.57
N THR A 21 46.09 0.32 11.70
CA THR A 21 45.50 0.79 10.44
C THR A 21 45.16 -0.37 9.50
N ILE A 22 46.03 -1.38 9.42
CA ILE A 22 45.78 -2.60 8.63
C ILE A 22 44.58 -3.38 9.18
N ILE A 23 44.50 -3.52 10.51
CA ILE A 23 43.38 -4.21 11.16
C ILE A 23 42.07 -3.46 10.93
N ILE A 24 42.06 -2.14 11.10
CA ILE A 24 40.88 -1.29 10.86
C ILE A 24 40.44 -1.41 9.39
N ALA A 25 41.38 -1.37 8.44
CA ALA A 25 41.07 -1.53 7.02
C ALA A 25 40.47 -2.90 6.71
N ALA A 26 41.02 -3.98 7.30
CA ALA A 26 40.49 -5.33 7.15
C ALA A 26 39.07 -5.47 7.75
N CYS A 27 38.85 -4.95 8.96
CA CYS A 27 37.53 -4.94 9.60
C CYS A 27 36.51 -4.13 8.79
N THR A 28 36.91 -2.97 8.26
CA THR A 28 36.05 -2.13 7.43
C THR A 28 35.66 -2.84 6.14
N LEU A 29 36.62 -3.51 5.50
CA LEU A 29 36.37 -4.28 4.27
C LEU A 29 35.38 -5.44 4.53
N VAL A 30 35.56 -6.19 5.64
CA VAL A 30 34.65 -7.27 6.04
C VAL A 30 33.24 -6.72 6.32
N LEU A 31 33.12 -5.59 7.03
CA LEU A 31 31.84 -4.94 7.29
C LEU A 31 31.17 -4.46 6.01
N SER A 32 31.91 -3.83 5.10
CA SER A 32 31.40 -3.41 3.80
C SER A 32 30.89 -4.60 2.98
N PHE A 33 31.63 -5.72 2.98
CA PHE A 33 31.21 -6.93 2.27
C PHE A 33 29.95 -7.56 2.88
N TYR A 34 29.87 -7.60 4.22
CA TYR A 34 28.70 -8.07 4.95
C TYR A 34 27.46 -7.21 4.65
N ILE A 35 27.60 -5.88 4.72
CA ILE A 35 26.52 -4.93 4.41
C ILE A 35 26.06 -5.11 2.97
N TYR A 36 27.00 -5.22 2.02
CA TYR A 36 26.70 -5.42 0.61
C TYR A 36 25.88 -6.70 0.36
N TYR A 37 26.31 -7.83 0.90
CA TYR A 37 25.61 -9.11 0.70
C TYR A 37 24.21 -9.10 1.33
N TYR A 38 24.08 -8.51 2.53
CA TYR A 38 22.80 -8.38 3.20
C TYR A 38 21.84 -7.45 2.45
N GLN A 39 22.33 -6.30 1.96
CA GLN A 39 21.55 -5.37 1.14
C GLN A 39 21.12 -6.02 -0.18
N LEU A 40 22.01 -6.72 -0.87
CA LEU A 40 21.69 -7.39 -2.15
C LEU A 40 20.53 -8.39 -2.01
N LYS A 41 20.51 -9.17 -0.93
CA LYS A 41 19.45 -10.16 -0.67
C LYS A 41 18.12 -9.50 -0.29
N LYS A 42 18.16 -8.38 0.43
CA LYS A 42 16.97 -7.59 0.80
C LYS A 42 16.39 -6.84 -0.41
N ASP A 43 17.25 -6.21 -1.20
CA ASP A 43 16.86 -5.39 -2.35
C ASP A 43 16.30 -6.25 -3.49
N ASN A 44 16.86 -7.43 -3.77
CA ASN A 44 16.32 -8.31 -4.82
C ASN A 44 14.88 -8.79 -4.55
N LYS A 45 14.48 -8.99 -3.29
CA LYS A 45 13.09 -9.36 -2.95
C LYS A 45 12.15 -8.17 -3.13
N ASN A 46 12.55 -7.00 -2.64
CA ASN A 46 11.76 -5.77 -2.78
C ASN A 46 11.61 -5.39 -4.25
N LEU A 47 12.68 -5.53 -5.05
CA LEU A 47 12.68 -5.17 -6.46
C LEU A 47 11.73 -6.08 -7.27
N LYS A 48 11.76 -7.41 -7.05
CA LYS A 48 10.78 -8.30 -7.70
C LYS A 48 9.34 -7.89 -7.37
N LEU A 49 9.06 -7.63 -6.10
CA LEU A 49 7.73 -7.22 -5.65
C LEU A 49 7.31 -5.87 -6.24
N ASP A 50 8.21 -4.89 -6.28
CA ASP A 50 7.97 -3.59 -6.90
C ASP A 50 7.70 -3.74 -8.41
N TRP A 51 8.39 -4.65 -9.10
CA TRP A 51 8.12 -4.95 -10.52
C TRP A 51 6.78 -5.66 -10.72
N TYR A 52 6.43 -6.65 -9.89
CA TYR A 52 5.13 -7.32 -9.96
C TYR A 52 3.99 -6.35 -9.68
N LYS A 53 4.16 -5.45 -8.69
CA LYS A 53 3.24 -4.36 -8.45
C LYS A 53 3.09 -3.47 -9.67
N VAL A 54 4.18 -2.96 -10.22
CA VAL A 54 4.12 -2.08 -11.40
C VAL A 54 3.38 -2.78 -12.54
N ILE A 55 3.74 -4.02 -12.87
CA ILE A 55 3.14 -4.73 -14.00
C ILE A 55 1.64 -5.03 -13.78
N ILE A 56 1.27 -5.54 -12.61
CA ILE A 56 -0.11 -5.99 -12.35
C ILE A 56 -1.02 -4.81 -12.01
N ILE A 57 -0.53 -3.87 -11.19
CA ILE A 57 -1.30 -2.72 -10.75
C ILE A 57 -1.44 -1.72 -11.90
N GLU A 58 -0.36 -1.38 -12.63
CA GLU A 58 -0.42 -0.37 -13.69
C GLU A 58 -1.26 -0.83 -14.89
N SER A 59 -1.19 -2.11 -15.25
CA SER A 59 -1.97 -2.66 -16.38
C SER A 59 -3.48 -2.71 -16.13
N LYS A 60 -3.90 -2.68 -14.85
CA LYS A 60 -5.31 -2.85 -14.43
C LYS A 60 -5.79 -1.74 -13.51
N PHE A 61 -5.03 -0.66 -13.39
CA PHE A 61 -5.39 0.46 -12.53
C PHE A 61 -6.56 1.27 -13.07
N GLU A 62 -6.82 1.16 -14.36
CA GLU A 62 -8.01 1.73 -14.99
C GLU A 62 -9.27 1.11 -14.38
N ASP A 63 -9.32 -0.21 -14.20
CA ASP A 63 -10.46 -0.92 -13.58
C ASP A 63 -10.71 -0.43 -12.14
N PHE A 64 -9.64 -0.15 -11.39
CA PHE A 64 -9.71 0.45 -10.06
C PHE A 64 -10.39 1.83 -10.09
N PHE A 65 -9.99 2.73 -10.99
CA PHE A 65 -10.59 4.06 -11.06
C PHE A 65 -12.01 4.04 -11.64
N ASN A 66 -12.25 3.18 -12.63
CA ASN A 66 -13.57 2.98 -13.24
C ASN A 66 -14.58 2.49 -12.20
N PHE A 67 -14.18 1.65 -11.25
CA PHE A 67 -15.04 1.27 -10.14
C PHE A 67 -15.47 2.48 -9.30
N PHE A 68 -14.55 3.34 -8.87
CA PHE A 68 -14.89 4.51 -8.07
C PHE A 68 -15.77 5.52 -8.83
N GLU A 69 -15.53 5.69 -10.13
CA GLU A 69 -16.37 6.54 -10.96
C GLU A 69 -17.77 5.92 -11.13
N GLY A 70 -17.85 4.64 -11.48
CA GLY A 70 -19.10 3.89 -11.61
C GLY A 70 -19.92 3.85 -10.32
N LEU A 71 -19.26 3.74 -9.17
CA LEU A 71 -19.90 3.76 -7.86
C LEU A 71 -20.51 5.15 -7.56
N ASN A 72 -19.78 6.23 -7.85
CA ASN A 72 -20.34 7.58 -7.73
C ASN A 72 -21.54 7.78 -8.66
N LEU A 73 -21.44 7.36 -9.93
CA LEU A 73 -22.54 7.45 -10.90
C LEU A 73 -23.78 6.67 -10.44
N THR A 74 -23.58 5.48 -9.89
CA THR A 74 -24.64 4.60 -9.39
C THR A 74 -25.37 5.22 -8.18
N LEU A 75 -24.69 6.04 -7.39
CA LEU A 75 -25.23 6.71 -6.20
C LEU A 75 -25.84 8.09 -6.49
N ILE A 76 -25.62 8.70 -7.66
CA ILE A 76 -26.25 9.98 -8.07
C ILE A 76 -27.76 10.04 -7.83
N PRO A 77 -28.56 8.99 -8.12
CA PRO A 77 -30.00 9.02 -7.87
C PRO A 77 -30.36 9.27 -6.40
N MET A 78 -29.51 8.87 -5.44
CA MET A 78 -29.72 9.11 -4.01
C MET A 78 -29.62 10.59 -3.64
N LYS A 79 -28.79 11.35 -4.36
CA LYS A 79 -28.64 12.79 -4.16
C LYS A 79 -29.79 13.58 -4.78
N ASN A 80 -30.28 13.12 -5.93
CA ASN A 80 -31.16 13.91 -6.78
C ASN A 80 -32.66 13.59 -6.62
N ASN A 81 -33.02 12.48 -5.99
CA ASN A 81 -34.41 12.02 -5.91
C ASN A 81 -34.89 11.82 -4.46
N PRO A 82 -35.64 12.79 -3.91
CA PRO A 82 -36.08 12.75 -2.52
C PRO A 82 -37.05 11.64 -2.13
N ASN A 83 -37.74 11.04 -3.11
CA ASN A 83 -38.71 9.97 -2.89
C ASN A 83 -38.26 8.67 -3.54
N LEU A 84 -36.98 8.31 -3.41
CA LEU A 84 -36.49 7.04 -3.95
C LEU A 84 -37.24 5.87 -3.30
N SER A 85 -37.84 5.00 -4.12
CA SER A 85 -38.56 3.85 -3.59
C SER A 85 -37.59 2.84 -2.95
N VAL A 86 -38.09 2.01 -2.02
CA VAL A 86 -37.29 0.91 -1.43
C VAL A 86 -36.71 0.02 -2.53
N ASN A 87 -37.49 -0.27 -3.57
CA ASN A 87 -37.07 -1.07 -4.72
C ASN A 87 -35.93 -0.40 -5.52
N ASP A 88 -35.95 0.93 -5.65
CA ASP A 88 -34.86 1.66 -6.30
C ASP A 88 -33.57 1.63 -5.47
N LYS A 89 -33.68 1.74 -4.15
CA LYS A 89 -32.54 1.61 -3.24
C LYS A 89 -31.92 0.21 -3.32
N GLU A 90 -32.76 -0.82 -3.34
CA GLU A 90 -32.33 -2.21 -3.48
C GLU A 90 -31.65 -2.47 -4.83
N ARG A 91 -32.18 -1.89 -5.92
CA ARG A 91 -31.54 -1.94 -7.25
C ARG A 91 -30.18 -1.27 -7.27
N ILE A 92 -30.03 -0.10 -6.64
CA ILE A 92 -28.75 0.61 -6.52
C ILE A 92 -27.76 -0.22 -5.71
N ASN A 93 -28.19 -0.78 -4.59
CA ASN A 93 -27.35 -1.65 -3.77
C ASN A 93 -26.87 -2.88 -4.56
N THR A 94 -27.78 -3.53 -5.30
CA THR A 94 -27.45 -4.68 -6.15
C THR A 94 -26.45 -4.30 -7.25
N ALA A 95 -26.62 -3.14 -7.89
CA ALA A 95 -25.69 -2.65 -8.90
C ALA A 95 -24.29 -2.43 -8.31
N MET A 96 -24.19 -1.81 -7.13
CA MET A 96 -22.92 -1.61 -6.42
C MET A 96 -22.23 -2.93 -6.07
N VAL A 97 -22.98 -3.90 -5.53
CA VAL A 97 -22.44 -5.24 -5.21
C VAL A 97 -21.95 -5.95 -6.47
N ASN A 98 -22.68 -5.86 -7.58
CA ASN A 98 -22.26 -6.44 -8.85
C ASN A 98 -20.97 -5.79 -9.39
N SER A 99 -20.86 -4.45 -9.33
CA SER A 99 -19.62 -3.76 -9.71
C SER A 99 -18.42 -4.17 -8.84
N LEU A 100 -18.63 -4.44 -7.55
CA LEU A 100 -17.58 -4.98 -6.69
C LEU A 100 -17.20 -6.41 -7.10
N ILE A 101 -18.16 -7.26 -7.45
CA ILE A 101 -17.88 -8.62 -7.94
C ILE A 101 -17.05 -8.58 -9.22
N GLU A 102 -17.40 -7.71 -10.17
CA GLU A 102 -16.64 -7.52 -11.42
C GLU A 102 -15.20 -7.06 -11.12
N LEU A 103 -15.03 -6.00 -10.30
CA LEU A 103 -13.72 -5.53 -9.87
C LEU A 103 -12.92 -6.65 -9.16
N ARG A 104 -13.59 -7.48 -8.37
CA ARG A 104 -12.94 -8.59 -7.66
C ARG A 104 -12.34 -9.59 -8.63
N LEU A 105 -13.08 -9.96 -9.68
CA LEU A 105 -12.63 -10.92 -10.69
C LEU A 105 -11.53 -10.32 -11.57
N ASP A 106 -11.71 -9.09 -12.04
CA ASP A 106 -10.86 -8.50 -13.07
C ASP A 106 -9.58 -7.86 -12.51
N PHE A 107 -9.61 -7.41 -11.25
CA PHE A 107 -8.49 -6.70 -10.62
C PHE A 107 -8.04 -7.35 -9.32
N ILE A 108 -8.91 -7.48 -8.32
CA ILE A 108 -8.48 -7.85 -6.95
C ILE A 108 -7.86 -9.24 -6.95
N THR A 109 -8.43 -10.21 -7.68
CA THR A 109 -7.92 -11.59 -7.75
C THR A 109 -6.50 -11.66 -8.32
N LEU A 110 -6.11 -10.73 -9.21
CA LEU A 110 -4.74 -10.67 -9.73
C LEU A 110 -3.71 -10.38 -8.63
N LEU A 111 -4.10 -9.72 -7.55
CA LEU A 111 -3.23 -9.43 -6.41
C LEU A 111 -2.76 -10.69 -5.68
N LEU A 112 -3.48 -11.83 -5.80
CA LEU A 112 -2.99 -13.13 -5.29
C LEU A 112 -1.66 -13.54 -5.92
N SER A 113 -1.43 -13.15 -7.18
CA SER A 113 -0.16 -13.42 -7.85
C SER A 113 0.99 -12.54 -7.36
N VAL A 114 0.67 -11.43 -6.67
CA VAL A 114 1.65 -10.55 -6.03
C VAL A 114 1.92 -11.02 -4.60
N ASP A 115 0.87 -11.08 -3.78
CA ASP A 115 0.94 -11.44 -2.36
C ASP A 115 -0.47 -11.68 -1.77
N ASP A 116 -0.64 -12.78 -1.05
CA ASP A 116 -1.93 -13.16 -0.44
C ASP A 116 -2.44 -12.12 0.58
N MET A 117 -1.55 -11.47 1.33
CA MET A 117 -1.95 -10.46 2.32
C MET A 117 -2.36 -9.15 1.66
N LEU A 118 -1.69 -8.75 0.57
CA LEU A 118 -2.11 -7.60 -0.23
C LEU A 118 -3.52 -7.84 -0.78
N TYR A 119 -3.77 -9.02 -1.34
CA TYR A 119 -5.09 -9.45 -1.79
C TYR A 119 -6.14 -9.31 -0.67
N GLN A 120 -5.91 -9.95 0.48
CA GLN A 120 -6.87 -9.93 1.59
C GLN A 120 -7.12 -8.51 2.09
N CYS A 121 -6.08 -7.69 2.22
CA CYS A 121 -6.20 -6.31 2.70
C CYS A 121 -7.04 -5.46 1.76
N VAL A 122 -6.73 -5.49 0.46
CA VAL A 122 -7.48 -4.73 -0.54
C VAL A 122 -8.92 -5.19 -0.58
N LEU A 123 -9.13 -6.50 -0.49
CA LEU A 123 -10.45 -7.08 -0.52
C LEU A 123 -11.31 -6.64 0.68
N THR A 124 -10.79 -6.77 1.90
CA THR A 124 -11.50 -6.32 3.10
C THR A 124 -11.88 -4.85 3.00
N GLN A 125 -11.01 -3.99 2.47
CA GLN A 125 -11.30 -2.56 2.35
C GLN A 125 -12.42 -2.26 1.35
N PHE A 126 -12.51 -3.00 0.25
CA PHE A 126 -13.63 -2.85 -0.69
C PHE A 126 -14.94 -3.40 -0.12
N ASP A 127 -14.89 -4.54 0.58
CA ASP A 127 -16.06 -5.11 1.26
C ASP A 127 -16.57 -4.12 2.34
N GLU A 128 -15.68 -3.57 3.17
CA GLU A 128 -16.01 -2.56 4.19
C GLU A 128 -16.59 -1.26 3.59
N LEU A 129 -16.09 -0.81 2.43
CA LEU A 129 -16.64 0.35 1.73
C LEU A 129 -18.08 0.11 1.28
N VAL A 130 -18.33 -1.03 0.63
CA VAL A 130 -19.67 -1.39 0.14
C VAL A 130 -20.62 -1.57 1.31
N ASP A 131 -20.24 -2.30 2.35
CA ASP A 131 -21.05 -2.50 3.57
C ASP A 131 -21.38 -1.17 4.26
N GLY A 132 -20.40 -0.26 4.35
CA GLY A 132 -20.58 1.07 4.91
C GLY A 132 -21.60 1.90 4.13
N ILE A 133 -21.55 1.84 2.80
CA ILE A 133 -22.53 2.51 1.92
C ILE A 133 -23.91 1.84 2.05
N THR A 134 -24.00 0.51 1.98
CA THR A 134 -25.26 -0.23 2.12
C THR A 134 -25.97 0.08 3.44
N THR A 135 -25.22 0.18 4.54
CA THR A 135 -25.74 0.56 5.85
C THR A 135 -26.34 1.97 5.83
N LYS A 136 -25.65 2.92 5.20
CA LYS A 136 -26.13 4.31 5.08
C LYS A 136 -27.35 4.43 4.16
N LEU A 137 -27.41 3.64 3.07
CA LEU A 137 -28.58 3.58 2.19
C LEU A 137 -29.84 3.09 2.90
N SER A 138 -29.66 2.14 3.80
CA SER A 138 -30.74 1.49 4.57
C SER A 138 -31.17 2.32 5.78
N ASN A 139 -30.44 3.37 6.14
CA ASN A 139 -30.77 4.24 7.25
C ASN A 139 -31.84 5.27 6.82
N GLU A 140 -33.07 5.12 7.35
CA GLU A 140 -34.19 6.02 7.05
C GLU A 140 -34.05 7.39 7.73
N ASP A 141 -33.28 7.49 8.82
CA ASP A 141 -33.04 8.75 9.53
C ASP A 141 -32.05 9.66 8.79
N LEU A 142 -31.32 9.12 7.80
CA LEU A 142 -30.30 9.82 7.05
C LEU A 142 -30.88 10.45 5.78
N ASN A 143 -30.99 11.78 5.73
CA ASN A 143 -31.45 12.49 4.54
C ASN A 143 -30.33 12.67 3.51
N LEU A 144 -30.08 11.62 2.71
CA LEU A 144 -29.08 11.61 1.64
C LEU A 144 -29.37 12.56 0.45
N ASN A 145 -30.53 13.21 0.43
CA ASN A 145 -30.83 14.24 -0.58
C ASN A 145 -30.26 15.61 -0.19
N ASP A 146 -29.94 15.81 1.09
CA ASP A 146 -29.19 16.98 1.52
C ASP A 146 -27.76 16.86 0.97
N PRO A 147 -27.31 17.82 0.14
CA PRO A 147 -25.96 17.77 -0.42
C PRO A 147 -24.86 17.74 0.63
N GLU A 148 -25.04 18.38 1.79
CA GLU A 148 -24.03 18.39 2.86
C GLU A 148 -23.92 17.02 3.53
N ILE A 149 -25.07 16.42 3.87
CA ILE A 149 -25.12 15.09 4.47
C ILE A 149 -24.61 14.04 3.48
N TYR A 150 -25.00 14.12 2.21
CA TYR A 150 -24.49 13.22 1.17
C TYR A 150 -22.98 13.34 1.02
N ASP A 151 -22.43 14.55 1.01
CA ASP A 151 -21.00 14.74 0.83
C ASP A 151 -20.20 14.20 2.03
N GLU A 152 -20.69 14.46 3.24
CA GLU A 152 -20.05 13.97 4.47
C GLU A 152 -20.14 12.44 4.62
N GLU A 153 -21.29 11.86 4.31
CA GLU A 153 -21.54 10.45 4.59
C GLU A 153 -21.17 9.53 3.43
N ILE A 154 -21.31 9.97 2.18
CA ILE A 154 -21.08 9.13 1.00
C ILE A 154 -19.81 9.57 0.27
N SER A 155 -19.74 10.81 -0.25
CA SER A 155 -18.60 11.26 -1.07
C SER A 155 -17.27 11.17 -0.31
N LYS A 156 -17.24 11.68 0.93
CA LYS A 156 -16.05 11.66 1.78
C LYS A 156 -15.64 10.24 2.13
N HIS A 157 -16.61 9.38 2.42
CA HIS A 157 -16.36 7.97 2.71
C HIS A 157 -15.69 7.27 1.51
N ILE A 158 -16.25 7.42 0.31
CA ILE A 158 -15.68 6.89 -0.94
C ILE A 158 -14.26 7.44 -1.17
N SER A 159 -14.07 8.74 -1.00
CA SER A 159 -12.77 9.42 -1.21
C SER A 159 -11.70 8.95 -0.23
N GLN A 160 -12.07 8.72 1.04
CA GLN A 160 -11.18 8.20 2.07
C GLN A 160 -10.70 6.78 1.72
N TYR A 161 -11.63 5.88 1.38
CA TYR A 161 -11.29 4.51 0.97
C TYR A 161 -10.42 4.48 -0.28
N ARG A 162 -10.74 5.30 -1.29
CA ARG A 162 -9.91 5.44 -2.50
C ARG A 162 -8.47 5.82 -2.15
N THR A 163 -8.30 6.82 -1.28
CA THR A 163 -6.98 7.30 -0.84
C THR A 163 -6.22 6.23 -0.05
N GLN A 164 -6.92 5.46 0.78
CA GLN A 164 -6.31 4.42 1.60
C GLN A 164 -5.86 3.22 0.78
N LEU A 165 -6.68 2.80 -0.18
CA LEU A 165 -6.30 1.75 -1.13
C LEU A 165 -5.07 2.16 -1.95
N LEU A 166 -5.02 3.41 -2.42
CA LEU A 166 -3.82 3.96 -3.07
C LEU A 166 -2.60 3.89 -2.15
N LYS A 167 -2.75 4.26 -0.88
CA LYS A 167 -1.68 4.18 0.10
C LYS A 167 -1.23 2.74 0.35
N ILE A 168 -2.15 1.78 0.41
CA ILE A 168 -1.84 0.35 0.52
C ILE A 168 -0.98 -0.08 -0.67
N PHE A 169 -1.38 0.26 -1.91
CA PHE A 169 -0.62 -0.10 -3.11
C PHE A 169 0.80 0.48 -3.10
N VAL A 170 0.97 1.73 -2.69
CA VAL A 170 2.28 2.40 -2.64
C VAL A 170 3.15 1.87 -1.49
N GLU A 171 2.60 1.75 -0.28
CA GLU A 171 3.37 1.41 0.93
C GLU A 171 3.65 -0.08 1.10
N PHE A 172 2.95 -0.96 0.39
CA PHE A 172 3.14 -2.41 0.56
C PHE A 172 4.59 -2.83 0.25
N ARG A 173 5.20 -3.71 1.06
CA ARG A 173 6.60 -4.15 0.87
C ARG A 173 6.78 -5.67 0.92
N GLY A 174 5.69 -6.46 0.95
CA GLY A 174 5.75 -7.93 1.01
C GLY A 174 6.36 -8.52 2.28
N ASP A 175 6.37 -7.75 3.37
CA ASP A 175 6.83 -8.23 4.67
C ASP A 175 5.68 -8.18 5.68
N ASN A 176 5.52 -9.26 6.44
CA ASN A 176 4.51 -9.44 7.50
C ASN A 176 4.48 -8.27 8.50
N ASP A 177 5.65 -7.71 8.82
CA ASP A 177 5.75 -6.57 9.74
C ASP A 177 5.32 -5.24 9.10
N SER A 178 5.46 -5.11 7.78
CA SER A 178 4.93 -3.94 7.05
C SER A 178 3.41 -3.97 7.08
N TYR A 179 2.81 -5.16 6.93
CA TYR A 179 1.37 -5.38 7.00
C TYR A 179 0.76 -5.05 8.37
N LYS A 180 1.30 -5.60 9.48
CA LYS A 180 0.81 -5.28 10.83
C LYS A 180 0.84 -3.79 11.12
N ARG A 181 1.88 -3.09 10.65
CA ARG A 181 2.00 -1.64 10.76
C ARG A 181 1.04 -0.88 9.85
N LEU A 182 0.67 -1.44 8.70
CA LEU A 182 -0.28 -0.83 7.76
C LEU A 182 -1.70 -0.95 8.31
N ILE A 183 -2.13 -2.16 8.70
CA ILE A 183 -3.44 -2.37 9.35
C ILE A 183 -3.56 -1.58 10.63
N LYS A 184 -2.52 -1.59 11.48
CA LYS A 184 -2.54 -0.78 12.71
C LYS A 184 -2.71 0.70 12.38
N ARG A 185 -1.96 1.24 11.42
CA ARG A 185 -2.08 2.66 11.03
C ARG A 185 -3.42 2.99 10.38
N VAL A 186 -4.01 2.06 9.63
CA VAL A 186 -5.35 2.23 9.05
C VAL A 186 -6.40 2.24 10.18
N LYS A 187 -6.38 1.24 11.07
CA LYS A 187 -7.29 1.18 12.23
C LYS A 187 -7.16 2.37 13.18
N ASP A 188 -5.93 2.80 13.48
CA ASP A 188 -5.67 3.96 14.35
C ASP A 188 -6.19 5.27 13.71
N TYR A 189 -6.28 5.35 12.38
CA TYR A 189 -6.85 6.51 11.67
C TYR A 189 -8.38 6.56 11.71
N PHE A 190 -9.03 5.45 12.10
CA PHE A 190 -10.47 5.23 12.00
C PHE A 190 -11.18 5.02 13.33
N ASN A 191 -10.50 5.09 14.48
CA ASN A 191 -11.18 5.18 15.77
C ASN A 191 -11.89 6.54 15.88
N TRP A 192 -13.10 6.61 15.33
CA TRP A 192 -14.20 7.50 15.66
C TRP A 192 -15.42 6.62 15.97
#